data_AF-G7YGY9-F1
#
_entry.id   AF-G7YGY9-F1
#
_cell.length_a   1.000
_cell.length_b   1.000
_cell.length_c   1.000
_cell.angle_alpha   90.00
_cell.angle_beta   90.00
_cell.angle_gamma   90.00
#
_symmetry.space_group_name_H-M   'P 1'
#
loop_
_entity.id
_entity.type
_entity.pdbx_description
1 polymer ?
#
loop_
_entity_poly.entity_id
_entity_poly.type
_entity_poly.pdbx_seq_one_letter_code
_entity_poly.pdbx_strand_id
1 'polypeptide(L)' 'MMYGSEILGCGRYANSHMLEHFSATQHPIVLSFADLSTWCYKCESYVNNEVLSGPKHAVHLAKFGEGLPGPPLIEH' A
#
# COMPACT_ATOMS: atom_id res chain seq x y z
N MET A 1 2.44 -9.76 -0.58
CA MET A 1 1.73 -9.34 0.64
C MET A 1 1.35 -7.87 0.46
N MET A 2 0.16 -7.48 0.90
CA MET A 2 -0.42 -6.15 0.72
C MET A 2 -1.04 -5.67 2.04
N TYR A 3 -0.95 -4.36 2.31
CA TYR A 3 -1.57 -3.70 3.46
C TYR A 3 -2.71 -2.78 3.01
N GLY A 4 -3.88 -2.90 3.62
CA GLY A 4 -5.03 -2.02 3.40
C GLY A 4 -5.85 -1.85 4.67
N SER A 5 -5.86 -0.62 5.22
CA SER A 5 -6.61 -0.24 6.42
C SER A 5 -6.57 -1.28 7.54
N GLU A 6 -5.35 -1.62 8.00
CA GLU A 6 -5.05 -2.52 9.14
C GLU A 6 -5.13 -4.04 8.88
N ILE A 7 -5.47 -4.49 7.68
CA ILE A 7 -5.39 -5.92 7.31
C ILE A 7 -4.20 -6.20 6.37
N LEU A 8 -3.58 -7.37 6.58
CA LEU A 8 -2.58 -7.96 5.70
C LEU A 8 -3.17 -9.12 4.91
N GLY A 9 -2.89 -9.15 3.60
CA GLY A 9 -3.27 -10.28 2.79
C GLY A 9 -2.40 -10.48 1.56
N CYS A 10 -2.68 -11.56 0.84
CA CYS A 10 -1.98 -11.86 -0.39
C CYS A 10 -2.61 -11.12 -1.58
N GLY A 11 -1.79 -10.86 -2.60
CA GLY A 11 -2.24 -10.16 -3.82
C GLY A 11 -2.96 -11.08 -4.79
N ARG A 12 -3.45 -10.51 -5.89
CA ARG A 12 -4.26 -11.21 -6.90
C ARG A 12 -3.60 -12.44 -7.56
N TYR A 13 -2.26 -12.44 -7.64
CA TYR A 13 -1.50 -13.54 -8.25
C TYR A 13 -1.17 -14.67 -7.26
N ALA A 14 -1.56 -14.53 -5.99
CA ALA A 14 -1.52 -15.58 -4.98
C ALA A 14 -2.97 -16.06 -4.73
N ASN A 15 -3.48 -15.96 -3.50
CA ASN A 15 -4.86 -16.35 -3.16
C ASN A 15 -5.87 -15.19 -3.16
N SER A 16 -5.52 -14.02 -3.69
CA SER A 16 -6.44 -12.88 -3.85
C SER A 16 -7.15 -12.35 -2.59
N HIS A 17 -6.67 -12.64 -1.37
CA HIS A 17 -7.32 -12.18 -0.14
C HIS A 17 -7.54 -10.66 -0.08
N MET A 18 -6.65 -9.83 -0.65
CA MET A 18 -6.87 -8.38 -0.65
C MET A 18 -7.88 -7.88 -1.69
N LEU A 19 -8.18 -8.70 -2.70
CA LEU A 19 -9.31 -8.45 -3.57
C LEU A 19 -10.63 -8.77 -2.84
N GLU A 20 -10.67 -9.88 -2.12
CA GLU A 20 -11.83 -10.28 -1.30
C GLU A 20 -12.13 -9.25 -0.19
N HIS A 21 -11.09 -8.75 0.49
CA HIS A 21 -11.22 -7.67 1.47
C HIS A 21 -11.84 -6.41 0.86
N PHE A 22 -11.42 -6.02 -0.35
CA PHE A 22 -12.04 -4.91 -1.05
C PHE A 22 -13.52 -5.19 -1.32
N SER A 23 -13.87 -6.38 -1.81
CA SER A 23 -15.27 -6.75 -2.05
C SER A 23 -16.12 -6.64 -0.78
N ALA A 24 -15.59 -7.05 0.37
CA ALA A 24 -16.32 -7.04 1.65
C ALA A 24 -16.40 -5.67 2.32
N THR A 25 -15.34 -4.86 2.24
CA THR A 25 -15.19 -3.63 3.04
C THR A 25 -15.22 -2.36 2.23
N GLN A 26 -15.07 -2.45 0.91
CA GLN A 26 -14.94 -1.31 0.00
C GLN A 26 -13.71 -0.42 0.28
N HIS A 27 -12.68 -0.92 0.97
CA HIS A 27 -11.38 -0.26 1.10
C HIS A 27 -10.56 -0.43 -0.19
N PRO A 28 -10.41 0.61 -1.04
CA PRO A 28 -9.96 0.40 -2.41
C PRO A 28 -8.44 0.46 -2.58
N ILE A 29 -7.72 1.06 -1.63
CA ILE A 29 -6.26 1.29 -1.73
C ILE A 29 -5.51 0.20 -0.98
N VAL A 30 -4.53 -0.41 -1.65
CA VAL A 30 -3.60 -1.36 -1.06
C VAL A 30 -2.15 -1.01 -1.39
N LEU A 31 -1.25 -1.22 -0.43
CA LEU A 31 0.20 -1.04 -0.58
C LEU A 31 0.89 -2.39 -0.73
N SER A 32 1.63 -2.59 -1.81
CA SER A 32 2.42 -3.79 -2.08
C SER A 32 3.71 -3.81 -1.26
N PHE A 33 3.98 -4.89 -0.53
CA PHE A 33 5.25 -5.06 0.19
C PHE A 33 6.38 -5.54 -0.72
N ALA A 34 6.08 -5.96 -1.96
CA ALA A 34 7.11 -6.40 -2.89
C ALA A 34 7.94 -5.22 -3.38
N ASP A 35 7.29 -4.11 -3.71
CA ASP A 35 7.87 -2.99 -4.45
C ASP A 35 7.35 -1.61 -4.00
N LEU A 36 6.54 -1.53 -2.93
CA LEU A 36 5.95 -0.29 -2.40
C LEU A 36 4.98 0.42 -3.37
N SER A 37 4.59 -0.25 -4.46
CA SER A 37 3.55 0.25 -5.35
C SER A 37 2.19 0.26 -4.65
N THR A 38 1.35 1.22 -5.01
CA THR A 38 -0.01 1.37 -4.46
C THR A 38 -1.03 1.15 -5.55
N TRP A 39 -1.97 0.23 -5.31
CA TRP A 39 -3.02 -0.14 -6.26
C TRP A 39 -4.39 0.32 -5.75
N CYS A 40 -5.21 0.87 -6.65
CA CYS A 40 -6.61 1.18 -6.37
C CYS A 40 -7.52 0.19 -7.09
N TYR A 41 -8.26 -0.65 -6.35
CA TYR A 41 -9.21 -1.59 -6.94
C TYR A 41 -10.39 -0.92 -7.65
N LYS A 42 -10.79 0.28 -7.21
CA LYS A 42 -11.89 1.03 -7.84
C LYS A 42 -11.48 1.69 -9.16
N CYS A 43 -10.26 2.21 -9.23
CA CYS A 43 -9.74 2.87 -10.43
C CYS A 43 -9.06 1.90 -11.40
N GLU A 44 -8.82 0.67 -10.95
CA GLU A 44 -8.04 -0.34 -11.68
C GLU A 44 -6.68 0.18 -12.16
N SER A 45 -6.01 0.96 -11.30
CA SER A 45 -4.75 1.62 -11.64
C SER A 45 -3.79 1.74 -10.46
N TYR A 46 -2.51 1.88 -10.79
CA TYR A 46 -1.50 2.32 -9.83
C TYR A 46 -1.71 3.80 -9.52
N VAL A 47 -1.71 4.14 -8.24
CA VAL A 47 -1.90 5.51 -7.77
C VAL A 47 -0.66 5.99 -7.05
N ASN A 48 -0.33 7.26 -7.18
CA ASN A 48 0.69 7.90 -6.38
C ASN A 48 0.15 9.25 -5.88
N ASN A 49 0.17 9.45 -4.56
CA ASN A 49 -0.31 10.66 -3.93
C ASN A 49 0.48 10.90 -2.65
N GLU A 50 0.69 12.17 -2.29
CA GLU A 50 1.47 12.57 -1.11
C GLU A 50 0.87 12.02 0.20
N VAL A 51 -0.45 11.81 0.28
CA VAL A 51 -1.08 11.16 1.44
C VAL A 51 -0.57 9.74 1.69
N LEU A 52 -0.03 9.07 0.67
CA LEU A 52 0.52 7.71 0.75
C LEU A 52 2.01 7.71 1.14
N SER A 53 2.65 8.88 1.24
CA SER A 53 4.08 8.99 1.56
C SER A 53 4.42 8.43 2.93
N GLY A 54 3.64 8.78 3.97
CA GLY A 54 3.82 8.28 5.33
C GLY A 54 3.76 6.74 5.41
N PRO A 55 2.68 6.10 4.92
CA PRO A 55 2.59 4.64 4.85
C PRO A 55 3.73 3.99 4.05
N LYS A 56 4.09 4.54 2.88
CA LYS A 56 5.19 4.03 2.06
C LYS A 56 6.53 4.12 2.79
N HIS A 57 6.78 5.23 3.48
CA HIS A 57 8.00 5.43 4.25
C HIS A 57 8.07 4.46 5.43
N ALA A 58 6.98 4.27 6.17
CA ALA A 58 6.91 3.31 7.26
C ALA A 58 7.20 1.87 6.80
N VAL A 59 6.63 1.44 5.66
CA VAL A 59 6.91 0.11 5.11
C VAL A 59 8.33 0.00 4.58
N HIS A 60 8.88 1.05 3.94
CA HIS A 60 10.27 1.07 3.49
C HIS A 60 11.24 0.93 4.67
N LEU A 61 11.05 1.73 5.73
CA LEU A 61 11.83 1.66 6.95
C LEU A 61 11.77 0.27 7.59
N ALA A 62 10.58 -0.31 7.69
CA ALA A 62 10.42 -1.66 8.22
C ALA A 62 11.09 -2.73 7.33
N LYS A 63 11.10 -2.56 6.01
CA LYS A 63 11.63 -3.53 5.05
C LYS A 63 13.15 -3.46 4.90
N PHE A 64 13.72 -2.26 4.91
CA PHE A 64 15.12 -2.02 4.55
C PHE A 64 15.96 -1.43 5.68
N GLY A 65 15.35 -0.98 6.78
CA GLY A 65 16.06 -0.32 7.88
C GLY A 65 16.44 1.14 7.61
N GLU A 66 15.98 1.72 6.49
CA GLU A 66 16.23 3.11 6.11
C GLU A 66 14.96 3.78 5.57
N GLY A 67 14.87 5.10 5.65
CA GLY A 67 13.75 5.86 5.09
C GLY A 67 13.74 5.86 3.56
N LEU A 68 12.58 6.13 2.95
CA LEU A 68 12.52 6.33 1.50
C LEU A 68 13.45 7.50 1.06
N PRO A 69 14.27 7.34 0.01
CA PRO A 69 15.04 8.44 -0.54
C PRO A 69 14.10 9.43 -1.24
N GLY A 70 14.00 10.65 -0.69
CA GLY A 70 13.14 11.72 -1.20
C GLY A 70 12.95 12.84 -0.18
N PRO A 71 12.34 13.97 -0.57
CA PRO A 71 12.14 15.10 0.34
C PRO A 71 11.29 14.66 1.55
N PRO A 72 11.60 15.18 2.76
CA PRO A 72 10.93 14.79 3.99
C PRO A 72 9.44 15.07 3.92
N LEU A 73 8.67 14.29 4.68
CA LEU A 73 7.23 14.41 4.82
C LEU A 73 6.89 15.87 5.13
N ILE A 74 5.91 16.40 4.39
CA ILE A 74 5.27 17.68 4.71
C ILE A 74 4.75 17.57 6.13
N GLU A 75 5.47 18.20 7.05
CA GLU A 75 5.02 18.50 8.40
C GLU A 75 3.87 19.50 8.27
N HIS A 76 2.65 18.98 8.44
CA HIS A 76 1.48 19.81 8.73
C HIS A 76 1.44 20.15 10.21
#